data_AF-A0A1M6HTW1-F1
#
_entry.id   AF-A0A1M6HTW1-F1
#
_cell.length_a   1.000
_cell.length_b   1.000
_cell.length_c   1.000
_cell.angle_alpha   90.00
_cell.angle_beta   90.00
_cell.angle_gamma   90.00
#
_symmetry.space_group_name_H-M   'P 1'
#
loop_
_entity.id
_entity.type
_entity.pdbx_description
1 polymer ?
#
loop_
_entity_poly.entity_id
_entity_poly.type
_entity_poly.pdbx_seq_one_letter_code
_entity_poly.pdbx_strand_id
1 'polypeptide(L)'
;MFGKIFFWALVLFGTSLVRAQECFLGIGGDDTEMIVSTFQLNESQIATMETLRGELEVGSKGIEDQITKLLAEHPQSKEEDLITMGEKYKALQDQLVQLALQADKKLLETFNARQYERYLELCNEAVRRPIFVTPMVYEKETKD
;
A
#
# COMPACT_ATOMS: atom_id res chain seq x y z
N MET A 1 -30.43 -33.06 -16.06
CA MET A 1 -30.06 -31.75 -16.65
C MET A 1 -30.06 -30.61 -15.62
N PHE A 2 -30.94 -30.62 -14.61
CA PHE A 2 -30.95 -29.63 -13.51
C PHE A 2 -29.65 -29.53 -12.70
N GLY A 3 -28.96 -30.66 -12.42
CA GLY A 3 -27.70 -30.64 -11.67
C GLY A 3 -26.54 -29.95 -12.38
N LYS A 4 -26.53 -29.94 -13.73
CA LYS A 4 -25.50 -29.21 -14.51
C LYS A 4 -25.75 -27.70 -14.47
N ILE A 5 -27.01 -27.27 -14.57
CA ILE A 5 -27.39 -25.85 -14.50
C ILE A 5 -27.09 -25.29 -13.10
N PHE A 6 -27.35 -26.08 -12.05
CA PHE A 6 -27.04 -25.69 -10.67
C PHE A 6 -25.53 -25.59 -10.41
N PHE A 7 -24.72 -26.48 -11.00
CA PHE A 7 -23.27 -26.45 -10.90
C PHE A 7 -22.66 -25.22 -11.61
N TRP A 8 -23.17 -24.86 -12.79
CA TRP A 8 -22.75 -23.64 -13.50
C TRP A 8 -23.18 -22.36 -12.77
N ALA A 9 -24.37 -22.34 -12.15
CA ALA A 9 -24.82 -21.22 -11.33
C ALA A 9 -23.96 -21.00 -10.08
N LEU A 10 -23.49 -22.09 -9.44
CA LEU A 10 -22.62 -22.03 -8.26
C LEU A 10 -21.21 -21.49 -8.60
N VAL A 11 -20.68 -21.83 -9.77
CA VAL A 11 -19.38 -21.33 -10.25
C VAL A 11 -19.44 -19.83 -10.60
N LEU A 12 -20.55 -19.35 -11.18
CA LEU A 12 -20.74 -17.93 -11.51
C LEU A 12 -20.96 -17.04 -10.28
N PHE A 13 -21.47 -17.58 -9.17
CA PHE A 13 -21.63 -16.82 -7.92
C PHE A 13 -20.36 -16.76 -7.06
N GLY A 14 -19.41 -17.68 -7.25
CA GLY A 14 -18.20 -17.79 -6.42
C GLY A 14 -17.06 -16.81 -6.73
N THR A 15 -17.12 -16.06 -7.84
CA THR A 15 -15.99 -15.23 -8.32
C THR A 15 -16.03 -13.77 -7.86
N SER A 16 -17.07 -13.34 -7.14
CA SER A 16 -17.29 -11.92 -6.79
C SER A 16 -16.68 -11.47 -5.45
N LEU A 17 -15.90 -12.33 -4.79
CA LEU A 17 -15.30 -12.03 -3.47
C LEU A 17 -13.78 -11.84 -3.49
N VAL A 18 -13.19 -11.49 -4.64
CA VAL A 18 -11.79 -11.05 -4.67
C VAL A 18 -11.76 -9.63 -4.09
N ARG A 19 -11.23 -9.46 -2.88
CA ARG A 19 -10.92 -8.12 -2.38
C ARG A 19 -9.70 -7.62 -3.15
N ALA A 20 -9.90 -6.57 -3.93
CA ALA A 20 -8.80 -5.87 -4.59
C ALA A 20 -7.79 -5.40 -3.52
N GLN A 21 -6.50 -5.68 -3.75
CA GLN A 21 -5.42 -5.17 -2.92
C GLN A 21 -5.38 -3.63 -2.99
N GLU A 22 -4.96 -2.98 -1.90
CA GLU A 22 -4.73 -1.53 -1.90
C GLU A 22 -3.69 -1.15 -2.98
N CYS A 23 -3.94 -0.04 -3.66
CA CYS A 23 -3.11 0.45 -4.76
C CYS A 23 -1.98 1.34 -4.20
N PHE A 24 -0.98 0.68 -3.61
CA PHE A 24 0.25 1.36 -3.18
C PHE A 24 0.96 1.99 -4.37
N LEU A 25 1.55 3.18 -4.15
CA LEU A 25 2.58 3.74 -5.03
C LEU A 25 3.88 2.95 -4.90
N GLY A 26 4.15 2.40 -3.70
CA GLY A 26 5.32 1.58 -3.45
C GLY A 26 6.61 2.38 -3.29
N ILE A 27 6.55 3.56 -2.66
CA ILE A 27 7.73 4.44 -2.55
C ILE A 27 8.87 3.83 -1.73
N GLY A 28 8.58 2.85 -0.86
CA GLY A 28 9.58 2.09 -0.11
C GLY A 28 10.36 1.06 -0.92
N GLY A 29 10.04 0.86 -2.20
CA GLY A 29 10.77 -0.02 -3.11
C GLY A 29 11.90 0.67 -3.86
N ASP A 30 12.45 -0.05 -4.84
CA ASP A 30 13.58 0.38 -5.67
C ASP A 30 13.15 1.16 -6.93
N ASP A 31 11.85 1.19 -7.24
CA ASP A 31 11.30 1.74 -8.49
C ASP A 31 11.04 3.26 -8.46
N THR A 32 11.79 4.03 -7.67
CA THR A 32 11.53 5.47 -7.49
C THR A 32 11.63 6.28 -8.78
N GLU A 33 12.59 5.96 -9.65
CA GLU A 33 12.71 6.62 -10.96
C GLU A 33 11.46 6.40 -11.83
N MET A 34 10.82 5.22 -11.70
CA MET A 34 9.58 4.92 -12.41
C MET A 34 8.42 5.75 -11.86
N ILE A 35 8.34 5.93 -10.54
CA ILE A 35 7.32 6.79 -9.91
C ILE A 35 7.50 8.25 -10.37
N VAL A 36 8.73 8.76 -10.34
CA VAL A 36 9.05 10.13 -10.77
C VAL A 36 8.66 10.35 -12.22
N SER A 37 9.03 9.44 -13.11
CA SER A 37 8.75 9.57 -14.55
C SER A 37 7.28 9.37 -14.91
N THR A 38 6.61 8.38 -14.30
CA THR A 38 5.19 8.06 -14.58
C THR A 38 4.26 9.19 -14.15
N PHE A 39 4.50 9.75 -12.97
CA PHE A 39 3.68 10.83 -12.42
C PHE A 39 4.26 12.22 -12.68
N GLN A 40 5.40 12.32 -13.37
CA GLN A 40 6.05 13.58 -13.74
C GLN A 40 6.23 14.47 -12.50
N LEU A 41 6.81 13.92 -11.44
CA LEU A 41 6.98 14.63 -10.17
C LEU A 41 7.89 15.85 -10.33
N ASN A 42 7.50 16.96 -9.72
CA ASN A 42 8.35 18.15 -9.65
C ASN A 42 9.37 18.04 -8.50
N GLU A 43 10.33 18.97 -8.42
CA GLU A 43 11.40 18.95 -7.41
C GLU A 43 10.88 18.88 -5.97
N SER A 44 9.81 19.63 -5.65
CA SER A 44 9.21 19.61 -4.31
C SER A 44 8.56 18.27 -3.96
N GLN A 45 7.92 17.62 -4.94
CA GLN A 45 7.31 16.30 -4.78
C GLN A 45 8.40 15.22 -4.65
N ILE A 46 9.50 15.33 -5.40
CA ILE A 46 10.66 14.43 -5.29
C ILE A 46 11.30 14.53 -3.91
N ALA A 47 11.55 15.75 -3.41
CA ALA A 47 12.10 15.96 -2.08
C ALA A 47 11.18 15.41 -0.98
N THR A 48 9.86 15.57 -1.16
CA THR A 48 8.85 14.98 -0.26
C THR A 48 8.92 13.46 -0.30
N MET A 49 8.98 12.85 -1.49
CA MET A 49 9.11 11.40 -1.64
C MET A 49 10.35 10.87 -0.92
N GLU A 50 11.53 11.45 -1.14
CA GLU A 50 12.77 10.98 -0.49
C GLU A 50 12.71 11.12 1.04
N THR A 51 12.09 12.19 1.55
CA THR A 51 11.87 12.34 2.99
C THR A 51 10.98 11.23 3.54
N LEU A 52 9.85 10.96 2.86
CA LEU A 52 8.92 9.90 3.25
C LEU A 52 9.56 8.50 3.17
N ARG A 53 10.47 8.28 2.22
CA ARG A 53 11.24 7.03 2.11
C ARG A 53 12.17 6.84 3.31
N GLY A 54 12.89 7.88 3.72
CA GLY A 54 13.73 7.82 4.92
C GLY A 54 12.91 7.54 6.19
N GLU A 55 11.75 8.20 6.34
CA GLU A 55 10.83 7.93 7.45
C GLU A 55 10.32 6.48 7.44
N LEU A 56 9.94 5.98 6.25
CA LEU A 56 9.46 4.62 6.05
C LEU A 56 10.54 3.57 6.36
N GLU A 57 11.79 3.79 5.93
CA GLU A 57 12.91 2.88 6.19
C GLU A 57 13.17 2.76 7.70
N VAL A 58 13.29 3.90 8.39
CA VAL A 58 13.53 3.91 9.84
C VAL A 58 12.38 3.26 10.60
N GLY A 59 11.14 3.60 10.25
CA GLY A 59 9.96 3.03 10.90
C GLY A 59 9.81 1.54 10.65
N SER A 60 10.08 1.08 9.42
CA SER A 60 10.00 -0.34 9.05
C SER A 60 11.04 -1.15 9.80
N LYS A 61 12.29 -0.68 9.84
CA LYS A 61 13.37 -1.32 10.58
C LYS A 61 13.02 -1.49 12.07
N GLY A 62 12.42 -0.48 12.69
CA GLY A 62 11.98 -0.58 14.08
C GLY A 62 10.92 -1.66 14.32
N ILE A 63 10.07 -1.95 13.32
CA ILE A 63 9.08 -3.04 13.39
C ILE A 63 9.74 -4.40 13.09
N GLU A 64 10.65 -4.46 12.13
CA GLU A 64 11.44 -5.66 11.81
C GLU A 64 12.30 -6.13 12.99
N ASP A 65 12.88 -5.20 13.75
CA ASP A 65 13.59 -5.49 14.99
C ASP A 65 12.65 -6.10 16.05
N GLN A 66 11.42 -5.58 16.15
CA GLN A 66 10.39 -6.15 17.04
C GLN A 66 9.96 -7.56 16.61
N ILE A 67 9.83 -7.80 15.30
CA ILE A 67 9.56 -9.13 14.74
C ILE A 67 10.71 -10.08 15.10
N THR A 68 11.95 -9.66 14.88
CA THR A 68 13.14 -10.46 15.19
C THR A 68 13.17 -10.84 16.68
N LYS A 69 12.89 -9.85 17.55
CA LYS A 69 12.79 -10.07 19.00
C LYS A 69 11.66 -11.03 19.37
N LEU A 70 10.47 -10.86 18.77
CA LEU A 70 9.33 -11.75 19.00
C LEU A 70 9.68 -13.21 18.67
N LEU A 71 10.29 -13.44 17.51
CA LEU A 71 10.66 -14.79 17.06
C LEU A 71 11.78 -15.41 17.92
N ALA A 72 12.68 -14.60 18.49
CA ALA A 72 13.77 -15.07 19.33
C ALA A 72 13.35 -15.35 20.78
N GLU A 73 12.45 -14.54 21.34
CA GLU A 73 12.17 -14.53 22.79
C GLU A 73 10.82 -15.16 23.16
N HIS A 74 9.87 -15.26 22.23
CA HIS A 74 8.55 -15.82 22.55
C HIS A 74 8.65 -17.34 22.79
N PRO A 75 7.97 -17.89 23.82
CA PRO A 75 7.83 -19.33 23.97
C PRO A 75 7.23 -19.98 22.71
N GLN A 76 7.71 -21.18 22.36
CA GLN A 76 7.29 -21.93 21.16
C GLN A 76 7.12 -23.43 21.43
N SER A 77 7.12 -23.84 22.69
CA SER A 77 7.09 -25.26 23.07
C SER A 77 5.67 -25.84 23.12
N LYS A 78 4.65 -24.98 23.13
CA LYS A 78 3.24 -25.38 23.18
C LYS A 78 2.42 -24.72 22.08
N GLU A 79 1.31 -25.35 21.74
CA GLU A 79 0.41 -24.88 20.68
C GLU A 79 -0.15 -23.48 20.98
N GLU A 80 -0.57 -23.24 22.21
CA GLU A 80 -1.08 -21.95 22.66
C GLU A 80 -0.04 -20.81 22.54
N ASP A 81 1.23 -21.12 22.75
CA ASP A 81 2.32 -20.16 22.64
C ASP A 81 2.58 -19.82 21.16
N LEU A 82 2.49 -20.81 20.27
CA LEU A 82 2.62 -20.62 18.82
C LEU A 82 1.47 -19.80 18.23
N ILE A 83 0.23 -20.05 18.67
CA ILE A 83 -0.94 -19.26 18.26
C ILE A 83 -0.75 -17.80 18.66
N THR A 84 -0.39 -17.56 19.93
CA THR A 84 -0.16 -16.21 20.46
C THR A 84 0.97 -15.49 19.73
N MET A 85 2.06 -16.20 19.43
CA MET A 85 3.17 -15.65 18.64
C MET A 85 2.71 -15.26 17.23
N GLY A 86 1.91 -16.11 16.58
CA GLY A 86 1.35 -15.85 15.26
C GLY A 86 0.47 -14.60 15.22
N GLU A 87 -0.38 -14.40 16.23
CA GLU A 87 -1.20 -13.20 16.35
C GLU A 87 -0.36 -11.92 16.50
N LYS A 88 0.68 -11.96 17.37
CA LYS A 88 1.61 -10.83 17.56
C LYS A 88 2.39 -10.53 16.29
N TYR A 89 2.87 -11.56 15.60
CA TYR A 89 3.59 -11.42 14.34
C TYR A 89 2.70 -10.78 13.28
N LYS A 90 1.46 -11.24 13.14
CA LYS A 90 0.48 -10.66 12.22
C LYS A 90 0.23 -9.19 12.53
N ALA A 91 0.07 -8.82 13.80
CA ALA A 91 -0.13 -7.42 14.19
C ALA A 91 1.04 -6.52 13.77
N LEU A 92 2.29 -7.01 13.88
CA LEU A 92 3.48 -6.28 13.41
C LEU A 92 3.52 -6.18 11.88
N GLN A 93 3.13 -7.23 11.15
CA GLN A 93 2.99 -7.17 9.70
C GLN A 93 1.94 -6.14 9.27
N ASP A 94 0.80 -6.11 9.94
CA ASP A 94 -0.26 -5.13 9.67
C ASP A 94 0.25 -3.70 9.91
N GLN A 95 1.11 -3.48 10.91
CA GLN A 95 1.76 -2.18 11.13
C GLN A 95 2.69 -1.76 9.98
N LEU A 96 3.48 -2.68 9.43
CA LEU A 96 4.32 -2.39 8.24
C LEU A 96 3.47 -1.94 7.06
N VAL A 97 2.37 -2.66 6.80
CA VAL A 97 1.42 -2.33 5.72
C VAL A 97 0.80 -0.95 5.95
N GLN A 98 0.39 -0.64 7.17
CA GLN A 98 -0.16 0.68 7.50
C GLN A 98 0.88 1.79 7.35
N LEU A 99 2.12 1.56 7.75
CA LEU A 99 3.19 2.53 7.62
C LEU A 99 3.46 2.88 6.16
N ALA A 100 3.56 1.87 5.29
CA ALA A 100 3.69 2.05 3.85
C ALA A 100 2.49 2.80 3.25
N LEU A 101 1.27 2.47 3.71
CA LEU A 101 0.04 3.10 3.23
C LEU A 101 0.01 4.59 3.54
N GLN A 102 0.41 4.97 4.76
CA GLN A 102 0.46 6.38 5.15
C GLN A 102 1.53 7.14 4.37
N ALA A 103 2.69 6.52 4.11
CA ALA A 103 3.76 7.15 3.35
C ALA A 103 3.31 7.42 1.90
N ASP A 104 2.73 6.43 1.22
CA ASP A 104 2.19 6.59 -0.13
C ASP A 104 1.06 7.63 -0.17
N LYS A 105 0.16 7.61 0.82
CA LYS A 105 -0.93 8.59 0.92
C LYS A 105 -0.40 10.02 1.03
N LYS A 106 0.60 10.27 1.88
CA LYS A 106 1.21 11.61 2.02
C LYS A 106 1.81 12.09 0.69
N LEU A 107 2.44 11.20 -0.10
CA LEU A 107 2.93 11.58 -1.42
C LEU A 107 1.77 11.89 -2.38
N LEU A 108 0.71 11.07 -2.40
CA LEU A 108 -0.49 11.32 -3.23
C LEU A 108 -1.17 12.65 -2.89
N GLU A 109 -1.15 13.09 -1.62
CA GLU A 109 -1.69 14.39 -1.21
C GLU A 109 -0.92 15.58 -1.83
N THR A 110 0.31 15.36 -2.32
CA THR A 110 1.06 16.36 -3.08
C THR A 110 0.70 16.37 -4.56
N PHE A 111 -0.03 15.38 -5.08
CA PHE A 111 -0.31 15.29 -6.51
C PHE A 111 -1.29 16.38 -6.93
N ASN A 112 -1.06 16.98 -8.09
CA ASN A 112 -2.10 17.78 -8.75
C ASN A 112 -3.21 16.88 -9.31
N ALA A 113 -4.31 17.49 -9.76
CA ALA A 113 -5.46 16.76 -10.29
C ALA A 113 -5.10 15.78 -11.42
N ARG A 114 -4.21 16.15 -12.35
CA ARG A 114 -3.80 15.31 -13.48
C ARG A 114 -2.95 14.12 -13.04
N GLN A 115 -2.04 14.34 -12.09
CA GLN A 115 -1.21 13.27 -11.53
C GLN A 115 -2.06 12.27 -10.75
N TYR A 116 -3.03 12.77 -9.98
CA TYR A 116 -3.94 11.91 -9.23
C TYR A 116 -4.90 11.12 -10.13
N GLU A 117 -5.42 11.75 -11.19
CA GLU A 117 -6.22 11.06 -12.20
C GLU A 117 -5.42 9.91 -12.86
N ARG A 118 -4.16 10.16 -13.23
CA ARG A 118 -3.27 9.10 -13.75
C ARG A 118 -3.10 7.94 -12.77
N TYR A 119 -2.98 8.23 -11.47
CA TYR A 119 -2.92 7.21 -10.43
C TYR A 119 -4.20 6.37 -10.39
N LEU A 120 -5.37 7.01 -10.43
CA LEU A 120 -6.66 6.30 -10.45
C LEU A 120 -6.82 5.39 -11.66
N GLU A 121 -6.41 5.85 -12.86
CA GLU A 121 -6.42 5.05 -14.08
C GLU A 121 -5.58 3.76 -13.93
N LEU A 122 -4.35 3.90 -13.44
CA LEU A 122 -3.43 2.77 -13.24
C LEU A 122 -3.96 1.79 -12.18
N CYS A 123 -4.55 2.30 -11.10
CA CYS A 123 -5.18 1.44 -10.09
C CYS A 123 -6.35 0.65 -10.67
N ASN A 124 -7.18 1.30 -11.50
CA ASN A 124 -8.31 0.65 -12.15
C ASN A 124 -7.84 -0.42 -13.16
N GLU A 125 -6.81 -0.13 -13.96
CA GLU A 125 -6.20 -1.08 -14.88
C GLU A 125 -5.65 -2.32 -14.17
N ALA A 126 -5.01 -2.11 -13.01
CA ALA A 126 -4.48 -3.19 -12.17
C ALA A 126 -5.55 -3.88 -11.29
N VAL A 127 -6.82 -3.50 -11.38
CA VAL A 127 -7.92 -4.00 -10.53
C VAL A 127 -7.58 -3.88 -9.03
N ARG A 128 -7.02 -2.73 -8.65
CA ARG A 128 -6.64 -2.40 -7.28
C ARG A 128 -7.54 -1.33 -6.69
N ARG A 129 -7.63 -1.31 -5.36
CA ARG A 129 -8.41 -0.30 -4.63
C ARG A 129 -7.59 0.98 -4.49
N PRO A 130 -8.03 2.13 -5.01
CA PRO A 130 -7.27 3.37 -4.87
C PRO A 130 -7.24 3.90 -3.44
N ILE A 131 -6.14 4.58 -3.11
CA ILE A 131 -6.04 5.43 -1.92
C ILE A 131 -6.70 6.77 -2.25
N PHE A 132 -7.79 7.07 -1.57
CA PHE A 132 -8.55 8.30 -1.79
C PHE A 132 -7.93 9.49 -1.06
N VAL A 133 -7.56 10.54 -1.82
CA VAL A 133 -7.04 11.81 -1.30
C VAL A 133 -7.67 12.99 -2.05
N THR A 134 -7.53 14.18 -1.48
CA THR A 134 -7.86 15.44 -2.17
C THR A 134 -6.60 15.94 -2.87
N PRO A 135 -6.58 16.08 -4.22
CA PRO A 135 -5.42 16.59 -4.94
C PRO A 135 -5.06 18.02 -4.56
N MET A 136 -3.76 18.33 -4.59
CA MET A 136 -3.23 19.67 -4.35
C MET A 136 -3.59 20.62 -5.49
N VAL A 137 -3.98 21.84 -5.13
CA VAL A 137 -4.19 22.94 -6.07
C VAL A 137 -2.94 23.79 -6.09
N TYR A 138 -2.23 23.80 -7.21
CA TYR A 138 -1.08 24.68 -7.43
C TYR A 138 -1.58 26.02 -7.97
N GLU A 139 -1.20 27.13 -7.33
CA GLU A 139 -1.42 28.45 -7.89
C GLU A 139 -0.64 28.57 -9.21
N LYS A 140 -1.31 29.02 -10.27
CA LYS A 140 -0.61 29.36 -11.51
C LYS A 140 0.18 30.63 -11.24
N GLU A 141 1.49 30.58 -11.39
CA GLU A 141 2.30 31.81 -11.43
C GLU A 141 1.77 32.72 -12.54
N THR A 142 1.12 33.81 -12.16
CA THR A 142 0.85 34.93 -13.05
C THR A 142 2.20 35.58 -13.36
N LYS A 143 2.71 35.32 -14.57
CA LYS A 143 3.81 36.11 -15.12
C LYS A 143 3.29 37.53 -15.36
N ASP A 144 3.70 38.46 -14.52
CA ASP A 144 3.61 39.90 -14.77
C ASP A 144 4.61 40.33 -15.86
#